data_AF-A0A944Z8P3-F1
#
_entry.id   AF-A0A944Z8P3-F1
#
_cell.length_a   1.000
_cell.length_b   1.000
_cell.length_c   1.000
_cell.angle_alpha   90.00
_cell.angle_beta   90.00
_cell.angle_gamma   90.00
#
_symmetry.space_group_name_H-M   'P 1'
#
loop_
_entity.id
_entity.type
_entity.pdbx_description
1 polymer ?
#
loop_
_entity_poly.entity_id
_entity_poly.type
_entity_poly.pdbx_seq_one_letter_code
_entity_poly.pdbx_strand_id
1 'polypeptide(L)'
;MRQIKKILLIPMVVTVFMLVLGNISQATIISSYDIDNAVQSGWGDWAHFYTGTVTQDGPVDGVFYDGAYGTQADYTGGGGILNDDQLGDSRHTTPLFATLLEPTITLYLDGTYFLSELTLYSFDDANTIPGNITGLDITIGGVSETFLTTTS
;
A
#
# COMPACT_ATOMS: atom_id res chain seq x y z
N MET A 1 -77.09 31.11 -8.77
CA MET A 1 -76.09 30.11 -9.21
C MET A 1 -74.72 30.56 -8.71
N ARG A 2 -74.04 29.73 -7.92
CA ARG A 2 -72.81 30.08 -7.18
C ARG A 2 -71.61 29.40 -7.87
N GLN A 3 -70.68 30.18 -8.44
CA GLN A 3 -69.47 29.64 -9.06
C GLN A 3 -68.49 29.14 -7.99
N ILE A 4 -68.07 27.87 -8.13
CA ILE A 4 -67.00 27.27 -7.33
C ILE A 4 -65.70 27.44 -8.13
N LYS A 5 -64.76 28.25 -7.62
CA LYS A 5 -63.41 28.36 -8.17
C LYS A 5 -62.64 27.07 -7.91
N LYS A 6 -62.20 26.39 -8.97
CA LYS A 6 -61.30 25.23 -8.88
C LYS A 6 -59.89 25.72 -8.57
N ILE A 7 -59.33 25.28 -7.44
CA ILE A 7 -57.93 25.50 -7.06
C ILE A 7 -57.09 24.44 -7.78
N LEU A 8 -56.17 24.89 -8.64
CA LEU A 8 -55.24 24.04 -9.37
C LEU A 8 -54.06 23.73 -8.44
N LEU A 9 -53.97 22.50 -7.94
CA LEU A 9 -52.79 21.99 -7.23
C LEU A 9 -51.75 21.57 -8.26
N ILE A 10 -50.63 22.31 -8.34
CA ILE A 10 -49.47 21.92 -9.13
C ILE A 10 -48.64 20.93 -8.29
N PRO A 11 -48.44 19.68 -8.73
CA PRO A 11 -47.55 18.76 -8.02
C PRO A 11 -46.10 19.26 -8.16
N MET A 12 -45.50 19.63 -7.03
CA MET A 12 -44.08 19.98 -6.93
C MET A 12 -43.27 18.69 -7.04
N VAL A 13 -42.73 18.41 -8.22
CA VAL A 13 -41.77 17.31 -8.45
C VAL A 13 -40.43 17.75 -7.86
N VAL A 14 -40.12 17.25 -6.66
CA VAL A 14 -38.79 17.38 -6.05
C VAL A 14 -37.90 16.32 -6.69
N THR A 15 -37.12 16.71 -7.69
CA THR A 15 -36.07 15.86 -8.26
C THR A 15 -34.91 15.82 -7.27
N VAL A 16 -34.82 14.75 -6.47
CA VAL A 16 -33.63 14.48 -5.64
C VAL A 16 -32.51 14.03 -6.58
N PHE A 17 -31.61 14.95 -6.91
CA PHE A 17 -30.36 14.65 -7.58
C PHE A 17 -29.43 14.02 -6.53
N MET A 18 -29.45 12.68 -6.39
CA MET A 18 -28.39 11.99 -5.67
C MET A 18 -27.12 12.11 -6.51
N LEU A 19 -26.25 13.06 -6.14
CA LEU A 19 -24.86 13.06 -6.58
C LEU A 19 -24.22 11.81 -5.97
N VAL A 20 -24.23 10.71 -6.71
CA VAL A 20 -23.32 9.61 -6.46
C VAL A 20 -21.95 10.13 -6.90
N LEU A 21 -21.23 10.75 -5.98
CA LEU A 21 -19.79 10.85 -6.08
C LEU A 21 -19.27 9.41 -5.99
N GLY A 22 -19.29 8.72 -7.12
CA GLY A 22 -18.53 7.50 -7.26
C GLY A 22 -17.10 7.91 -7.00
N ASN A 23 -16.52 7.42 -5.90
CA ASN A 23 -15.08 7.33 -5.82
C ASN A 23 -14.69 6.51 -7.04
N ILE A 24 -14.14 7.18 -8.06
CA ILE A 24 -13.38 6.49 -9.08
C ILE A 24 -12.16 6.02 -8.30
N SER A 25 -12.28 4.85 -7.66
CA SER A 25 -11.10 4.12 -7.20
C SER A 25 -10.27 3.97 -8.46
N GLN A 26 -9.16 4.69 -8.45
CA GLN A 26 -8.16 4.56 -9.49
C GLN A 26 -7.81 3.08 -9.48
N ALA A 27 -7.92 2.41 -10.63
CA ALA A 27 -7.59 0.98 -10.68
C ALA A 27 -6.17 0.82 -10.15
N THR A 28 -6.02 0.16 -9.01
CA THR A 28 -4.71 -0.11 -8.43
C THR A 28 -4.00 -1.06 -9.38
N ILE A 29 -2.98 -0.56 -10.08
CA ILE A 29 -2.22 -1.32 -11.08
C ILE A 29 -1.62 -2.59 -10.45
N ILE A 30 -1.30 -2.54 -9.15
CA ILE A 30 -0.84 -3.67 -8.35
C ILE A 30 -2.07 -4.41 -7.80
N SER A 31 -2.41 -5.56 -8.38
CA SER A 31 -3.53 -6.39 -7.94
C SER A 31 -3.26 -7.11 -6.61
N SER A 32 -2.01 -7.55 -6.42
CA SER A 32 -1.53 -8.27 -5.25
C SER A 32 0.00 -8.18 -5.21
N TYR A 33 0.59 -8.56 -4.08
CA TYR A 33 2.04 -8.66 -3.96
C TYR A 33 2.44 -9.72 -2.94
N ASP A 34 3.62 -10.27 -3.18
CA ASP A 34 4.31 -11.16 -2.26
C ASP A 34 5.55 -10.45 -1.72
N ILE A 35 5.93 -10.79 -0.49
CA ILE A 35 7.16 -10.30 0.12
C ILE A 35 7.90 -11.49 0.73
N ASP A 36 9.12 -11.72 0.26
CA ASP A 36 10.04 -12.71 0.83
C ASP A 36 10.98 -12.01 1.83
N ASN A 37 11.29 -12.71 2.93
CA ASN A 37 12.24 -12.27 3.96
C ASN A 37 11.91 -10.90 4.59
N ALA A 38 10.64 -10.60 4.84
CA ALA A 38 10.24 -9.37 5.51
C ALA A 38 10.30 -9.47 7.04
N VAL A 39 10.23 -8.31 7.70
CA VAL A 39 10.01 -8.23 9.14
C VAL A 39 8.50 -8.31 9.39
N GLN A 40 8.08 -9.17 10.31
CA GLN A 40 6.68 -9.32 10.63
C GLN A 40 6.08 -8.03 11.21
N SER A 41 4.85 -7.70 10.80
CA SER A 41 4.01 -6.68 11.43
C SER A 41 3.96 -6.82 12.96
N GLY A 42 4.00 -5.69 13.68
CA GLY A 42 3.94 -5.62 15.15
C GLY A 42 5.29 -5.38 15.83
N TRP A 43 6.40 -5.39 15.09
CA TRP A 43 7.73 -5.16 15.64
C TRP A 43 8.04 -3.66 15.79
N GLY A 44 8.61 -3.23 16.91
CA GLY A 44 9.07 -1.84 17.09
C GLY A 44 7.96 -0.78 16.94
N ASP A 45 6.72 -1.13 17.28
CA ASP A 45 5.49 -0.33 17.02
C ASP A 45 5.13 -0.15 15.54
N TRP A 46 5.91 -0.74 14.61
CA TRP A 46 5.50 -0.82 13.21
C TRP A 46 4.39 -1.83 13.05
N ALA A 47 3.36 -1.42 12.33
CA ALA A 47 2.24 -2.29 12.00
C ALA A 47 1.81 -2.01 10.56
N HIS A 48 1.37 -3.05 9.89
CA HIS A 48 0.72 -2.93 8.59
C HIS A 48 -0.36 -3.99 8.45
N PHE A 49 -1.26 -3.73 7.50
CA PHE A 49 -2.30 -4.64 7.10
C PHE A 49 -1.87 -5.45 5.88
N TYR A 50 -2.13 -6.76 5.91
CA TYR A 50 -1.97 -7.66 4.78
C TYR A 50 -3.15 -8.64 4.75
N THR A 51 -3.76 -8.86 3.58
CA THR A 51 -4.94 -9.73 3.42
C THR A 51 -4.60 -11.17 3.11
N GLY A 52 -3.36 -11.46 2.70
CA GLY A 52 -2.91 -12.79 2.30
C GLY A 52 -2.41 -13.64 3.47
N THR A 53 -1.58 -14.63 3.14
CA THR A 53 -0.95 -15.52 4.13
C THR A 53 0.36 -14.94 4.62
N VAL A 54 0.57 -14.96 5.92
CA VAL A 54 1.86 -14.60 6.56
C VAL A 54 2.44 -15.87 7.19
N THR A 55 3.61 -16.31 6.73
CA THR A 55 4.33 -17.47 7.25
C THR A 55 5.54 -16.98 8.02
N GLN A 56 5.66 -17.37 9.29
CA GLN A 56 6.83 -17.02 10.11
C GLN A 56 7.97 -18.03 9.88
N ASP A 57 9.16 -17.53 9.59
CA ASP A 57 10.35 -18.37 9.36
C ASP A 57 11.25 -18.48 10.59
N GLY A 58 11.08 -17.56 11.54
CA GLY A 58 11.74 -17.60 12.84
C GLY A 58 12.19 -16.24 13.35
N PRO A 59 12.79 -16.21 14.56
CA PRO A 59 13.42 -15.00 15.06
C PRO A 59 14.62 -14.63 14.20
N VAL A 60 14.85 -13.33 14.06
CA VAL A 60 16.04 -12.79 13.39
C VAL A 60 16.82 -11.89 14.34
N ASP A 61 18.06 -12.31 14.60
CA ASP A 61 19.00 -11.65 15.51
C ASP A 61 19.72 -10.52 14.78
N GLY A 62 19.94 -9.39 15.47
CA GLY A 62 20.84 -8.34 14.99
C GLY A 62 20.32 -7.55 13.78
N VAL A 63 19.07 -7.74 13.37
CA VAL A 63 18.43 -7.00 12.27
C VAL A 63 18.26 -5.52 12.61
N PHE A 64 18.20 -5.17 13.90
CA PHE A 64 17.83 -3.84 14.36
C PHE A 64 18.73 -3.29 15.48
N TYR A 65 18.72 -1.96 15.62
CA TYR A 65 19.44 -1.25 16.69
C TYR A 65 19.08 -1.83 18.07
N ASP A 66 20.10 -2.04 18.91
CA ASP A 66 20.01 -2.55 20.30
C ASP A 66 19.77 -4.07 20.47
N GLY A 67 19.99 -4.87 19.43
CA GLY A 67 19.87 -6.34 19.56
C GLY A 67 18.42 -6.81 19.77
N ALA A 68 17.45 -5.96 19.42
CA ALA A 68 16.04 -6.31 19.43
C ALA A 68 15.75 -7.39 18.37
N TYR A 69 14.98 -8.40 18.77
CA TYR A 69 14.62 -9.54 17.95
C TYR A 69 13.37 -9.21 17.11
N GLY A 70 13.50 -9.32 15.79
CA GLY A 70 12.36 -9.36 14.86
C GLY A 70 11.90 -10.80 14.64
N THR A 71 10.74 -10.98 14.02
CA THR A 71 10.37 -12.27 13.39
C THR A 71 10.42 -12.08 11.89
N GLN A 72 11.21 -12.89 11.20
CA GLN A 72 11.19 -12.95 9.75
C GLN A 72 9.92 -13.65 9.30
N ALA A 73 9.32 -13.14 8.23
CA ALA A 73 8.13 -13.72 7.66
C ALA A 73 8.03 -13.49 6.14
N ASP A 74 7.43 -14.46 5.47
CA ASP A 74 7.03 -14.40 4.08
C ASP A 74 5.52 -14.09 3.96
N TYR A 75 5.18 -13.22 3.01
CA TYR A 75 3.84 -12.72 2.74
C TYR A 75 3.44 -13.19 1.34
N THR A 76 2.35 -13.95 1.22
CA THR A 76 1.93 -14.54 -0.06
C THR A 76 0.44 -14.40 -0.37
N GLY A 77 0.14 -14.14 -1.65
CA GLY A 77 -1.20 -14.21 -2.25
C GLY A 77 -2.17 -13.11 -1.78
N GLY A 78 -1.66 -11.98 -1.29
CA GLY A 78 -2.45 -10.92 -0.67
C GLY A 78 -2.21 -9.53 -1.25
N GLY A 79 -2.83 -8.56 -0.59
CA GLY A 79 -2.62 -7.13 -0.77
C GLY A 79 -2.61 -6.43 0.59
N GLY A 80 -2.47 -5.12 0.59
CA GLY A 80 -2.31 -4.31 1.78
C GLY A 80 -1.81 -2.92 1.41
N ILE A 81 -0.98 -2.35 2.27
CA ILE A 81 -0.53 -0.96 2.16
C ILE A 81 0.26 -0.61 0.88
N LEU A 82 0.78 -1.60 0.14
CA LEU A 82 1.44 -1.34 -1.15
C LEU A 82 0.44 -1.20 -2.30
N ASN A 83 -0.84 -1.53 -2.08
CA ASN A 83 -1.88 -1.49 -3.10
C ASN A 83 -3.27 -1.11 -2.53
N ASP A 84 -3.32 -0.22 -1.54
CA ASP A 84 -4.56 0.29 -0.92
C ASP A 84 -4.93 1.73 -1.35
N ASP A 85 -4.25 2.26 -2.37
CA ASP A 85 -4.36 3.63 -2.90
C ASP A 85 -4.04 4.75 -1.87
N GLN A 86 -3.44 4.43 -0.72
CA GLN A 86 -3.07 5.41 0.30
C GLN A 86 -1.55 5.59 0.38
N LEU A 87 -1.11 6.85 0.46
CA LEU A 87 0.29 7.13 0.77
C LEU A 87 0.51 6.95 2.27
N GLY A 88 1.38 6.01 2.64
CA GLY A 88 1.79 5.82 4.02
C GLY A 88 2.53 7.03 4.59
N ASP A 89 2.12 7.47 5.77
CA ASP A 89 2.62 8.65 6.47
C ASP A 89 3.01 8.37 7.93
N SER A 90 2.98 7.11 8.34
CA SER A 90 3.28 6.66 9.70
C SER A 90 3.84 5.24 9.69
N ARG A 91 4.45 4.82 10.80
CA ARG A 91 4.86 3.42 11.05
C ARG A 91 3.70 2.41 11.07
N HIS A 92 2.45 2.87 11.11
CA HIS A 92 1.26 2.02 11.05
C HIS A 92 0.66 1.92 9.64
N THR A 93 1.17 2.72 8.71
CA THR A 93 0.70 2.83 7.32
C THR A 93 1.83 2.61 6.32
N THR A 94 2.99 2.10 6.77
CA THR A 94 4.17 1.81 5.95
C THR A 94 4.73 0.43 6.28
N PRO A 95 5.41 -0.27 5.35
CA PRO A 95 6.05 -1.56 5.60
C PRO A 95 7.48 -1.36 6.07
N LEU A 96 7.90 -2.17 7.04
CA LEU A 96 9.28 -2.16 7.52
C LEU A 96 10.12 -3.17 6.74
N PHE A 97 11.13 -2.67 6.03
CA PHE A 97 12.11 -3.49 5.33
C PHE A 97 13.49 -3.32 5.96
N ALA A 98 14.11 -4.44 6.34
CA ALA A 98 15.45 -4.44 6.91
C ALA A 98 16.46 -5.00 5.91
N THR A 99 17.51 -4.23 5.63
CA THR A 99 18.52 -4.61 4.62
C THR A 99 19.24 -5.91 4.93
N LEU A 100 19.39 -6.28 6.22
CA LEU A 100 20.00 -7.54 6.62
C LEU A 100 19.23 -8.78 6.13
N LEU A 101 17.93 -8.64 5.88
CA LEU A 101 17.08 -9.74 5.41
C LEU A 101 16.98 -9.82 3.89
N GLU A 102 17.53 -8.84 3.17
CA GLU A 102 17.46 -8.77 1.71
C GLU A 102 16.01 -8.99 1.17
N PRO A 103 15.03 -8.20 1.66
CA PRO A 103 13.64 -8.45 1.33
C PRO A 103 13.38 -8.29 -0.17
N THR A 104 12.62 -9.22 -0.74
CA THR A 104 12.22 -9.19 -2.14
C THR A 104 10.72 -8.95 -2.23
N ILE A 105 10.30 -7.96 -3.01
CA ILE A 105 8.88 -7.66 -3.24
C ILE A 105 8.53 -8.06 -4.67
N THR A 106 7.59 -8.99 -4.82
CA THR A 106 7.04 -9.38 -6.12
C THR A 106 5.69 -8.72 -6.31
N LEU A 107 5.57 -7.83 -7.29
CA LEU A 107 4.33 -7.13 -7.61
C LEU A 107 3.58 -7.86 -8.73
N TYR A 108 2.32 -8.22 -8.48
CA TYR A 108 1.43 -8.80 -9.49
C TYR A 108 0.51 -7.73 -10.04
N LEU A 109 0.72 -7.36 -11.30
CA LEU A 109 -0.10 -6.35 -11.96
C LEU A 109 -1.39 -6.99 -12.50
N ASP A 110 -2.47 -6.22 -12.57
CA ASP A 110 -3.77 -6.68 -13.09
C ASP A 110 -3.82 -6.82 -14.63
N GLY A 111 -2.68 -6.62 -15.30
CA GLY A 111 -2.56 -6.63 -16.75
C GLY A 111 -1.11 -6.49 -17.24
N THR A 112 -0.98 -6.19 -18.53
CA THR A 112 0.32 -5.92 -19.17
C THR A 112 0.48 -4.42 -19.37
N TYR A 113 1.61 -3.88 -18.91
CA TYR A 113 1.88 -2.44 -18.88
C TYR A 113 3.24 -2.09 -19.47
N PHE A 114 3.36 -0.87 -19.98
CA PHE A 114 4.65 -0.23 -20.21
C PHE A 114 5.03 0.56 -18.96
N LEU A 115 6.09 0.14 -18.27
CA LEU A 115 6.60 0.86 -17.10
C LEU A 115 7.49 2.01 -17.56
N SER A 116 7.01 3.25 -17.45
CA SER A 116 7.81 4.45 -17.76
C SER A 116 8.47 5.06 -16.53
N GLU A 117 7.87 4.88 -15.36
CA GLU A 117 8.31 5.46 -14.10
C GLU A 117 7.95 4.52 -12.94
N LEU A 118 8.88 4.40 -11.98
CA LEU A 118 8.65 3.79 -10.68
C LEU A 118 9.04 4.82 -9.62
N THR A 119 8.07 5.26 -8.82
CA THR A 119 8.32 6.18 -7.71
C THR A 119 8.28 5.39 -6.41
N LEU A 120 9.32 5.54 -5.59
CA LEU A 120 9.42 4.90 -4.29
C LEU A 120 9.44 5.95 -3.20
N TYR A 121 8.52 5.84 -2.26
CA TYR A 121 8.40 6.73 -1.12
C TYR A 121 9.01 6.06 0.11
N SER A 122 9.95 6.74 0.75
CA SER A 122 10.46 6.34 2.06
C SER A 122 9.88 7.24 3.15
N PHE A 123 9.76 6.68 4.34
CA PHE A 123 9.28 7.39 5.52
C PHE A 123 10.41 7.46 6.54
N ASP A 124 10.74 8.68 6.98
CA ASP A 124 11.68 8.94 8.07
C ASP A 124 10.87 9.47 9.27
N ASP A 125 10.52 8.56 10.17
CA ASP A 125 10.03 8.93 11.50
C ASP A 125 11.20 8.80 12.46
N ALA A 126 11.37 9.81 13.30
CA ALA A 126 12.46 9.99 14.25
C ALA A 126 12.62 8.86 15.30
N ASN A 127 11.94 7.72 15.11
CA ASN A 127 11.95 6.47 15.87
C ASN A 127 13.31 5.72 15.85
N THR A 128 14.35 6.27 15.20
CA THR A 128 15.70 5.70 15.01
C THR A 128 15.82 4.50 14.07
N ILE A 129 14.71 4.09 13.44
CA ILE A 129 14.70 3.21 12.27
C ILE A 129 14.41 4.01 10.97
N PRO A 130 15.15 5.09 10.63
CA PRO A 130 15.14 5.61 9.27
C PRO A 130 16.11 4.83 8.39
N GLY A 131 15.57 4.27 7.32
CA GLY A 131 16.35 3.72 6.21
C GLY A 131 16.10 4.56 4.97
N ASN A 132 17.13 5.25 4.47
CA ASN A 132 17.09 5.71 3.10
C ASN A 132 17.30 4.51 2.18
N ILE A 133 16.43 4.37 1.20
CA ILE A 133 16.62 3.39 0.14
C ILE A 133 17.76 3.93 -0.71
N THR A 134 18.91 3.26 -0.72
CA THR A 134 20.11 3.69 -1.46
C THR A 134 20.12 3.15 -2.88
N GLY A 135 19.37 2.07 -3.11
CA GLY A 135 19.15 1.48 -4.41
C GLY A 135 18.18 0.31 -4.33
N LEU A 136 17.79 -0.18 -5.49
CA LEU A 136 16.92 -1.33 -5.66
C LEU A 136 17.23 -2.01 -6.99
N ASP A 137 17.08 -3.33 -7.03
CA ASP A 137 17.13 -4.10 -8.27
C ASP A 137 15.70 -4.34 -8.78
N ILE A 138 15.43 -3.95 -10.03
CA ILE A 138 14.15 -4.25 -10.70
C ILE A 138 14.38 -5.42 -11.63
N THR A 139 13.58 -6.48 -11.49
CA THR A 139 13.59 -7.61 -12.40
C THR A 139 12.26 -7.72 -13.16
N ILE A 140 12.29 -7.64 -14.50
CA ILE A 140 11.13 -7.80 -15.38
C ILE A 140 11.44 -8.86 -16.44
N GLY A 141 10.61 -9.90 -16.54
CA GLY A 141 10.80 -10.96 -17.53
C GLY A 141 12.15 -11.69 -17.42
N GLY A 142 12.74 -11.72 -16.21
CA GLY A 142 14.05 -12.32 -15.93
C GLY A 142 15.25 -11.42 -16.26
N VAL A 143 15.03 -10.18 -16.68
CA VAL A 143 16.09 -9.17 -16.86
C VAL A 143 16.12 -8.27 -15.63
N SER A 144 17.29 -8.15 -15.01
CA SER A 144 17.49 -7.32 -13.81
C SER A 144 18.31 -6.06 -14.13
N GLU A 145 17.89 -4.93 -13.59
CA GLU A 145 18.62 -3.67 -13.62
C GLU A 145 18.69 -3.04 -12.21
N THR A 146 19.84 -2.49 -11.86
CA THR A 146 20.07 -1.81 -10.58
C THR A 146 19.83 -0.31 -10.72
N PHE A 147 18.99 0.24 -9.85
CA PHE A 147 18.72 1.66 -9.74
C PHE A 147 19.26 2.16 -8.41
N LEU A 148 20.06 3.23 -8.45
CA LEU A 148 20.56 3.89 -7.25
C LEU A 148 19.76 5.15 -7.00
N THR A 149 19.44 5.43 -5.75
CA THR A 149 18.80 6.69 -5.41
C THR A 149 19.83 7.81 -5.41
N THR A 150 19.49 8.93 -6.03
CA THR A 150 20.25 10.16 -5.89
C THR A 150 19.69 10.90 -4.70
N THR A 151 20.42 10.93 -3.58
CA THR A 151 20.08 11.81 -2.47
C THR A 151 20.13 13.27 -2.96
N SER A 152 18.98 13.94 -3.03
CA SER A 152 18.90 15.39 -3.26
C SER A 152 19.13 16.16 -1.97
#